data_AF-A0AAX2UID0-F1
#
_entry.id   AF-A0AAX2UID0-F1
#
_cell.length_a   1.000
_cell.length_b   1.000
_cell.length_c   1.000
_cell.angle_alpha   90.00
_cell.angle_beta   90.00
_cell.angle_gamma   90.00
#
_symmetry.space_group_name_H-M   'P 1'
#
loop_
_entity.id
_entity.type
_entity.pdbx_description
1 polymer ?
#
loop_
_entity_poly.entity_id
_entity_poly.type
_entity_poly.pdbx_seq_one_letter_code
_entity_poly.pdbx_strand_id
1 'polypeptide(L)' 'MEQIKQFFINIERTDIDENMDNLVSDDVIDSIDIMALVAEIEKHYGKPLKAEFINAENFENFTSIKKMLELAF' A
#
# COMPACT_ATOMS: atom_id res chain seq x y z
N MET A 1 -2.20 9.91 -5.99
CA MET A 1 -1.04 9.06 -6.29
C MET A 1 0.19 9.47 -5.50
N GLU A 2 0.52 10.77 -5.41
CA GLU A 2 1.65 11.25 -4.59
C GLU A 2 1.64 10.73 -3.14
N GLN A 3 0.50 10.75 -2.46
CA GLN A 3 0.41 10.24 -1.08
C GLN A 3 0.78 8.75 -0.96
N ILE A 4 0.30 7.90 -1.89
CA ILE A 4 0.63 6.47 -1.90
C ILE A 4 2.12 6.29 -2.16
N LYS A 5 2.70 7.08 -3.07
CA LYS A 5 4.14 7.10 -3.31
C LYS A 5 4.94 7.45 -2.05
N GLN A 6 4.48 8.45 -1.29
CA GLN A 6 5.12 8.83 -0.03
C GLN A 6 5.06 7.70 1.01
N PHE A 7 3.99 6.91 1.05
CA PHE A 7 3.94 5.74 1.95
C PHE A 7 5.03 4.72 1.62
N PHE A 8 5.23 4.41 0.33
CA PHE A 8 6.32 3.53 -0.09
C PHE A 8 7.71 4.10 0.24
N ILE A 9 7.94 5.40 0.03
CA ILE A 9 9.19 6.07 0.41
C ILE A 9 9.44 5.96 1.91
N ASN A 10 8.41 6.13 2.74
CA ASN A 10 8.52 6.08 4.20
C ASN A 10 8.84 4.68 4.75
N ILE A 11 8.63 3.63 3.95
CA ILE A 11 9.01 2.24 4.27
C ILE A 11 10.25 1.79 3.49
N GLU A 12 11.05 2.75 3.00
CA GLU A 12 12.31 2.54 2.28
C GLU A 12 12.16 1.85 0.90
N ARG A 13 10.94 1.78 0.36
CA ARG A 13 10.63 1.28 -1.00
C ARG A 13 10.61 2.41 -2.03
N THR A 14 11.76 3.06 -2.20
CA THR A 14 11.92 4.18 -3.16
C THR A 14 11.95 3.73 -4.61
N ASP A 15 12.04 2.42 -4.85
CA ASP A 15 12.01 1.77 -6.17
C ASP A 15 10.61 1.67 -6.77
N ILE A 16 9.57 1.92 -5.97
CA ILE A 16 8.17 1.77 -6.37
C ILE A 16 7.58 3.10 -6.85
N ASP A 17 6.88 3.07 -8.00
CA ASP A 17 6.12 4.20 -8.52
C ASP A 17 4.75 3.83 -9.09
N GLU A 18 3.97 4.86 -9.41
CA GLU A 18 2.58 4.77 -9.83
C GLU A 18 2.35 4.10 -11.21
N ASN A 19 3.40 3.85 -11.99
CA ASN A 19 3.32 3.15 -13.27
C ASN A 19 3.60 1.65 -13.14
N MET A 20 3.94 1.19 -11.95
CA MET A 20 4.15 -0.23 -11.68
C MET A 20 2.81 -0.91 -11.38
N ASP A 21 2.65 -2.08 -11.99
CA ASP A 21 1.54 -3.00 -11.76
C ASP A 21 2.08 -4.31 -11.20
N ASN A 22 1.16 -5.17 -10.76
CA ASN A 22 1.46 -6.52 -10.28
C ASN A 22 2.47 -6.57 -9.12
N LEU A 23 2.44 -5.57 -8.22
CA LEU A 23 3.44 -5.42 -7.17
C LEU A 23 3.56 -6.69 -6.31
N VAL A 24 2.45 -7.36 -6.04
CA VAL A 24 2.44 -8.61 -5.26
C VAL A 24 2.68 -9.81 -6.19
N SER A 25 1.97 -9.90 -7.32
CA SER A 25 2.05 -11.08 -8.20
C SER A 25 3.42 -11.27 -8.88
N ASP A 26 4.15 -10.18 -9.12
CA ASP A 26 5.51 -10.19 -9.69
C ASP A 26 6.60 -10.25 -8.59
N ASP A 27 6.22 -10.53 -7.33
CA ASP A 27 7.12 -10.59 -6.16
C ASP A 27 7.93 -9.30 -5.95
N VAL A 28 7.42 -8.14 -6.39
CA VAL A 28 8.06 -6.83 -6.17
C VAL A 28 7.97 -6.43 -4.70
N ILE A 29 6.82 -6.69 -4.07
CA ILE A 29 6.60 -6.49 -2.64
C ILE A 29 6.14 -7.81 -2.00
N ASP A 30 6.57 -8.06 -0.78
CA ASP A 30 6.19 -9.26 -0.04
C ASP A 30 5.30 -8.95 1.18
N SER A 31 5.04 -9.97 2.00
CA SER A 31 4.24 -9.81 3.21
C SER A 31 4.82 -8.83 4.23
N ILE A 32 6.14 -8.66 4.29
CA ILE A 32 6.82 -7.73 5.20
C ILE A 32 6.60 -6.30 4.72
N ASP A 33 6.77 -6.06 3.42
CA ASP A 33 6.48 -4.76 2.80
C ASP A 33 5.02 -4.35 3.01
N ILE A 34 4.08 -5.28 2.80
CA ILE A 34 2.65 -5.01 3.02
C ILE A 34 2.39 -4.62 4.48
N MET A 35 2.98 -5.32 5.45
CA MET A 35 2.81 -4.96 6.87
C MET A 35 3.41 -3.61 7.22
N ALA A 36 4.57 -3.26 6.66
CA ALA A 36 5.16 -1.93 6.82
C ALA A 36 4.27 -0.83 6.21
N LEU A 37 3.74 -1.08 5.00
CA LEU A 37 2.84 -0.17 4.31
C LEU A 37 1.55 0.06 5.09
N VAL A 38 0.95 -1.02 5.62
CA VAL A 38 -0.24 -0.93 6.49
C VAL A 38 0.07 -0.07 7.72
N ALA A 39 1.18 -0.32 8.41
CA ALA A 39 1.55 0.47 9.59
C ALA A 39 1.73 1.97 9.26
N GLU A 40 2.32 2.31 8.12
CA GLU A 40 2.49 3.70 7.69
C GLU A 40 1.15 4.36 7.31
N ILE A 41 0.25 3.64 6.64
CA ILE A 41 -1.12 4.09 6.36
C ILE A 41 -1.86 4.38 7.68
N GLU A 42 -1.83 3.45 8.63
CA GLU A 42 -2.49 3.60 9.93
C GLU A 42 -1.94 4.79 10.72
N LYS A 43 -0.62 4.99 10.71
CA LYS A 43 0.04 6.15 11.30
C LYS A 43 -0.42 7.46 10.65
N HIS A 44 -0.57 7.49 9.33
CA HIS A 44 -1.03 8.69 8.62
C HIS A 44 -2.49 9.05 8.97
N TYR A 45 -3.39 8.07 8.98
CA TYR A 45 -4.81 8.30 9.21
C TYR A 45 -5.22 8.27 10.70
N GLY A 46 -4.33 7.84 11.60
CA GLY A 46 -4.57 7.79 13.05
C GLY A 46 -5.61 6.77 13.49
N LYS A 47 -5.98 5.80 12.63
CA LYS A 47 -6.89 4.70 12.94
C LYS A 47 -6.45 3.42 12.20
N PRO A 48 -6.71 2.23 12.76
CA PRO A 48 -6.31 0.97 12.16
C PRO A 48 -7.06 0.68 10.85
N LEU A 49 -6.39 0.00 9.92
CA LEU A 49 -6.99 -0.53 8.70
C LEU A 49 -7.70 -1.84 9.05
N LYS A 50 -8.96 -1.98 8.62
CA LYS A 50 -9.70 -3.22 8.88
C LYS A 50 -9.06 -4.40 8.12
N ALA A 51 -9.02 -5.56 8.77
CA ALA A 51 -8.42 -6.77 8.21
C ALA A 51 -9.01 -7.19 6.84
N GLU A 52 -10.27 -6.85 6.55
CA GLU A 52 -10.91 -7.10 5.25
C GLU A 52 -10.19 -6.42 4.08
N PHE A 53 -9.50 -5.30 4.34
CA PHE A 53 -8.73 -4.58 3.34
C PHE A 53 -7.30 -5.10 3.18
N ILE A 54 -6.82 -5.96 4.09
CA ILE A 54 -5.44 -6.46 4.07
C ILE A 54 -5.41 -7.75 3.24
N ASN A 55 -5.44 -7.61 1.93
CA ASN A 55 -5.38 -8.72 0.97
C ASN A 55 -4.56 -8.30 -0.26
N ALA A 56 -3.98 -9.28 -0.98
CA ALA A 56 -3.07 -9.03 -2.10
C ALA A 56 -3.66 -8.10 -3.17
N GLU A 57 -4.94 -8.28 -3.53
CA GLU A 57 -5.61 -7.50 -4.58
C GLU A 57 -5.58 -5.99 -4.31
N ASN A 58 -5.70 -5.60 -3.03
CA ASN A 58 -5.65 -4.19 -2.63
C ASN A 58 -4.25 -3.57 -2.71
N PHE A 59 -3.19 -4.38 -2.80
CA PHE A 59 -1.80 -3.92 -2.88
C PHE A 59 -1.16 -4.19 -4.25
N GLU A 60 -1.92 -4.66 -5.23
CA GLU A 60 -1.41 -5.02 -6.56
C GLU A 60 -0.83 -3.83 -7.34
N ASN A 61 -1.38 -2.63 -7.13
CA ASN A 61 -0.91 -1.39 -7.73
C ASN A 61 -1.47 -0.16 -7.01
N PHE A 62 -1.05 1.03 -7.44
CA PHE A 62 -1.48 2.30 -6.85
C PHE A 62 -2.97 2.55 -6.98
N THR A 63 -3.60 2.06 -8.05
CA THR A 63 -5.05 2.22 -8.27
C THR A 63 -5.86 1.40 -7.27
N SER A 64 -5.46 0.15 -7.05
CA SER A 64 -6.05 -0.73 -6.03
C SER A 64 -5.88 -0.15 -4.62
N ILE A 65 -4.68 0.33 -4.29
CA ILE A 65 -4.42 0.97 -2.98
C ILE A 65 -5.29 2.21 -2.81
N LYS A 66 -5.40 3.07 -3.83
CA LYS A 66 -6.24 4.27 -3.78
C LYS A 66 -7.71 3.91 -3.51
N LYS A 67 -8.24 2.93 -4.23
CA LYS A 67 -9.62 2.45 -4.08
C LYS A 67 -9.86 1.89 -2.67
N MET A 68 -8.92 1.11 -2.14
CA MET A 68 -8.97 0.61 -0.78
C MET A 68 -9.04 1.77 0.24
N LEU A 69 -8.16 2.76 0.11
CA LEU A 69 -8.10 3.90 1.02
C LEU A 69 -9.39 4.73 1.00
N GLU A 70 -9.99 4.96 -0.18
CA GLU A 70 -11.26 5.67 -0.33
C GLU A 70 -12.44 4.96 0.35
N LEU A 71 -12.39 3.64 0.49
CA LEU A 71 -13.42 2.85 1.18
C LEU A 71 -13.16 2.72 2.68
N ALA A 72 -11.89 2.73 3.09
CA ALA A 72 -11.50 2.52 4.48
C ALA A 72 -11.52 3.79 5.34
N PHE A 73 -11.28 4.98 4.75
CA PHE A 73 -11.01 6.22 5.48
C PHE A 73 -11.98 7.35 5.19
#